data_AF-A0A849X277-F1
#
_entry.id   AF-A0A849X277-F1
#
_cell.length_a   1.000
_cell.length_b   1.000
_cell.length_c   1.000
_cell.angle_alpha   90.00
_cell.angle_beta   90.00
_cell.angle_gamma   90.00
#
_symmetry.space_group_name_H-M   'P 1'
#
loop_
_entity.id
_entity.type
_entity.pdbx_description
1 polymer ?
#
loop_
_entity_poly.entity_id
_entity_poly.type
_entity_poly.pdbx_seq_one_letter_code
_entity_poly.pdbx_strand_id
1 'polypeptide(L)'
;MKEIQNLREKSDRFRSYLSRRPAVNERTQAYIPNPIVIEQTPRGERQYDIYSRLLLDRIIFLGTEVNDTVANLIIAQMLFLESNDPERPIHFYINSPGG
;
A
#
# COMPACT_ATOMS: atom_id res chain seq x y z
N MET A 1 25.67 26.02 -42.15
CA MET A 1 24.27 26.45 -42.38
C MET A 1 23.26 25.30 -42.33
N LYS A 2 23.44 24.18 -43.07
CA LYS A 2 22.50 23.02 -43.05
C LYS A 2 22.34 22.31 -41.69
N GLU A 3 23.38 22.30 -40.86
CA GLU A 3 23.40 21.60 -39.57
C GLU A 3 22.60 22.33 -38.47
N ILE A 4 22.64 23.67 -38.47
CA ILE A 4 21.88 24.50 -37.53
C ILE A 4 20.37 24.41 -37.78
N GLN A 5 19.97 24.29 -39.05
CA GLN A 5 18.56 24.11 -39.44
C GLN A 5 18.02 22.74 -39.00
N ASN A 6 18.84 21.70 -39.11
CA ASN A 6 18.53 20.35 -38.62
C ASN A 6 18.34 20.29 -37.09
N LEU A 7 19.16 21.04 -36.34
CA LEU A 7 19.05 21.12 -34.88
C LEU A 7 17.77 21.84 -34.43
N ARG A 8 17.35 22.89 -35.14
CA ARG A 8 16.06 23.58 -34.87
C ARG A 8 14.86 22.67 -35.14
N GLU A 9 14.84 21.98 -36.27
CA GLU A 9 13.75 21.04 -36.59
C GLU A 9 13.66 19.87 -35.61
N LYS A 10 14.81 19.37 -35.12
CA LYS A 10 14.82 18.34 -34.07
C LYS A 10 14.29 18.88 -32.75
N SER A 11 14.63 20.11 -32.39
CA SER A 11 14.11 20.79 -31.18
C SER A 11 12.60 21.00 -31.25
N ASP A 12 12.09 21.45 -32.39
CA ASP A 12 10.66 21.71 -32.59
C ASP A 12 9.85 20.41 -32.64
N ARG A 13 10.39 19.36 -33.27
CA ARG A 13 9.81 18.01 -33.17
C ARG A 13 9.82 17.51 -31.73
N PHE A 14 10.92 17.63 -31.02
CA PHE A 14 11.01 17.19 -29.62
C PHE A 14 10.01 17.93 -28.72
N ARG A 15 9.85 19.24 -28.90
CA ARG A 15 8.81 20.03 -28.22
C ARG A 15 7.41 19.56 -28.59
N SER A 16 7.13 19.32 -29.88
CA SER A 16 5.85 18.76 -30.33
C SER A 16 5.56 17.38 -29.73
N TYR A 17 6.58 16.52 -29.60
CA TYR A 17 6.47 15.23 -28.92
C TYR A 17 6.17 15.38 -27.43
N LEU A 18 6.81 16.33 -26.75
CA LEU A 18 6.55 16.60 -25.32
C LEU A 18 5.16 17.20 -25.09
N SER A 19 4.67 18.05 -25.99
CA SER A 19 3.32 18.65 -25.93
C SER A 19 2.20 17.65 -26.26
N ARG A 20 2.51 16.58 -27.00
CA ARG A 20 1.58 15.50 -27.36
C ARG A 20 1.63 14.31 -26.41
N ARG A 21 2.43 14.37 -25.34
CA ARG A 21 2.32 13.37 -24.27
C ARG A 21 0.90 13.47 -23.71
N PRO A 22 0.08 12.41 -23.80
CA PRO A 22 -1.18 12.40 -23.07
C PRO A 22 -0.83 12.64 -21.60
N ALA A 23 -1.53 13.57 -20.96
CA ALA A 23 -1.42 13.73 -19.51
C ALA A 23 -1.67 12.34 -18.91
N VAL A 24 -0.61 11.73 -18.37
CA VAL A 24 -0.73 10.47 -17.66
C VAL A 24 -1.68 10.80 -16.52
N ASN A 25 -2.88 10.22 -16.58
CA ASN A 25 -3.91 10.49 -15.61
C ASN A 25 -3.37 9.95 -14.27
N GLU A 26 -2.91 10.84 -13.38
CA GLU A 26 -2.33 10.50 -12.06
C GLU A 26 -3.30 9.70 -11.16
N ARG A 27 -4.54 9.49 -11.63
CA ARG A 27 -5.63 8.80 -10.94
C ARG A 27 -5.69 7.30 -11.18
N THR A 28 -4.81 6.69 -11.99
CA THR A 28 -4.65 5.24 -11.92
C THR A 28 -3.80 4.92 -10.69
N GLN A 29 -4.42 4.94 -9.51
CA GLN A 29 -3.83 4.33 -8.33
C GLN A 29 -3.44 2.91 -8.75
N ALA A 30 -2.13 2.64 -8.85
CA ALA A 30 -1.66 1.32 -9.19
C ALA A 30 -2.16 0.38 -8.09
N TYR A 31 -3.07 -0.52 -8.44
CA TYR A 31 -3.50 -1.55 -7.51
C TYR A 31 -2.29 -2.44 -7.24
N ILE A 32 -1.76 -2.34 -6.02
CA ILE A 32 -0.75 -3.25 -5.51
C ILE A 32 -1.52 -4.34 -4.75
N PRO A 33 -1.59 -5.58 -5.25
CA PRO A 33 -2.28 -6.64 -4.55
C PRO A 33 -1.58 -6.93 -3.21
N ASN A 34 -2.38 -7.20 -2.17
CA ASN A 34 -1.83 -7.68 -0.91
C ASN A 34 -1.17 -9.05 -1.13
N PRO A 35 0.10 -9.23 -0.74
CA PRO A 35 0.76 -10.52 -0.82
C PRO A 35 0.03 -11.58 0.02
N ILE A 36 0.03 -12.80 -0.49
CA ILE A 36 -0.45 -13.98 0.23
C ILE A 36 0.76 -14.66 0.86
N VAL A 37 0.63 -15.00 2.14
CA VAL A 37 1.60 -15.78 2.91
C VAL A 37 1.07 -17.19 3.08
N ILE A 38 1.92 -18.17 2.75
CA ILE A 38 1.61 -19.60 2.90
C ILE A 38 2.42 -20.14 4.06
N GLU A 39 1.75 -20.69 5.06
CA GLU A 39 2.37 -21.31 6.23
C GLU A 39 2.14 -22.82 6.23
N GLN A 40 3.22 -23.59 6.35
CA GLN A 40 3.19 -25.04 6.44
C GLN A 40 2.91 -25.45 7.89
N THR A 41 1.80 -26.13 8.13
CA THR A 41 1.45 -26.68 9.45
C THR A 41 1.48 -28.21 9.40
N PRO A 42 1.58 -28.91 10.55
CA PRO A 42 1.50 -30.38 10.58
C PRO A 42 0.20 -30.96 10.01
N ARG A 43 -0.84 -30.13 9.83
CA ARG A 43 -2.15 -30.52 9.27
C ARG A 43 -2.35 -30.05 7.82
N GLY A 44 -1.30 -29.51 7.18
CA GLY A 44 -1.32 -28.99 5.82
C GLY A 44 -1.00 -27.50 5.71
N GLU A 45 -1.35 -26.89 4.58
CA GLU A 45 -1.06 -25.48 4.29
C GLU A 45 -2.19 -24.55 4.78
N ARG A 46 -1.81 -23.42 5.39
CA ARG A 46 -2.73 -22.31 5.65
C ARG A 46 -2.28 -21.08 4.88
N GLN A 47 -3.25 -20.41 4.26
CA GLN A 47 -3.02 -19.18 3.49
C GLN A 47 -3.60 -17.99 4.26
N TYR A 48 -2.82 -16.93 4.33
CA TYR A 48 -3.19 -15.67 4.97
C TYR A 48 -2.85 -14.52 4.02
N ASP A 49 -3.62 -13.44 4.02
CA ASP A 49 -3.06 -12.18 3.55
C ASP A 49 -2.01 -11.69 4.55
N ILE A 50 -1.11 -10.82 4.10
CA ILE A 50 -0.01 -10.34 4.93
C ILE A 50 -0.46 -9.70 6.25
N TYR A 51 -1.59 -8.97 6.28
CA TYR A 51 -2.09 -8.34 7.51
C TYR A 51 -2.64 -9.37 8.48
N SER A 52 -3.41 -10.35 7.98
CA SER A 52 -3.87 -11.47 8.79
C SER A 52 -2.71 -12.25 9.41
N ARG A 53 -1.62 -12.46 8.66
CA ARG A 53 -0.43 -13.13 9.20
C ARG A 53 0.27 -12.30 10.28
N LEU A 54 0.39 -10.99 10.08
CA LEU A 54 1.01 -10.07 11.05
C LEU A 54 0.17 -9.91 12.32
N LEU A 55 -1.16 -9.99 12.22
CA LEU A 55 -2.04 -10.00 13.39
C LEU A 55 -1.75 -11.19 14.31
N LEU A 56 -1.43 -12.37 13.78
CA LEU A 56 -1.02 -13.53 14.58
C LEU A 56 0.28 -13.26 15.37
N ASP A 57 1.16 -12.40 14.85
CA ASP A 57 2.37 -11.94 15.55
C ASP A 57 2.11 -10.70 16.44
N ARG A 58 0.84 -10.36 16.67
CA ARG A 58 0.36 -9.24 17.51
C ARG A 58 0.74 -7.87 16.96
N ILE A 59 0.74 -7.73 15.64
CA ILE A 59 1.02 -6.49 14.94
C ILE A 59 -0.29 -5.95 14.34
N ILE A 60 -0.66 -4.72 14.70
CA ILE A 60 -1.82 -4.00 14.17
C ILE A 60 -1.34 -2.77 13.38
N PHE A 61 -2.01 -2.47 12.27
CA PHE A 61 -1.74 -1.28 11.45
C PHE A 61 -2.94 -0.33 11.42
N LEU A 62 -2.67 0.96 11.62
CA LEU A 62 -3.56 2.05 11.26
C LEU A 62 -2.94 2.77 10.05
N GLY A 63 -3.35 2.37 8.85
CA GLY A 63 -2.82 2.87 7.58
C GLY A 63 -3.74 3.82 6.81
N THR A 64 -4.89 4.17 7.39
CA THR A 64 -5.94 4.96 6.74
C THR A 64 -6.41 6.09 7.66
N GLU A 65 -7.24 6.98 7.12
CA GLU A 65 -8.00 7.94 7.92
C GLU A 65 -8.83 7.23 9.01
N VAL A 66 -8.96 7.88 10.16
CA VAL A 66 -9.70 7.40 11.31
C VAL A 66 -11.16 7.80 11.15
N ASN A 67 -12.02 6.79 11.02
CA ASN A 67 -13.47 6.92 11.10
C ASN A 67 -14.03 5.82 12.00
N ASP A 68 -15.33 5.85 12.28
CA ASP A 68 -15.98 4.89 13.19
C ASP A 68 -15.73 3.44 12.79
N THR A 69 -15.68 3.14 11.49
CA THR A 69 -15.43 1.77 11.02
C THR A 69 -14.00 1.34 11.30
N VAL A 70 -13.01 2.17 10.96
CA VAL A 70 -11.59 1.90 11.21
C VAL A 70 -11.33 1.79 12.71
N ALA A 71 -11.88 2.70 13.51
CA ALA A 71 -11.73 2.69 14.96
C ALA A 71 -12.29 1.39 15.58
N ASN A 72 -13.49 0.98 15.18
CA ASN A 72 -14.10 -0.26 15.67
C ASN A 72 -13.30 -1.51 15.26
N LEU A 73 -12.72 -1.54 14.05
CA LEU A 73 -11.86 -2.63 13.61
C LEU A 73 -10.56 -2.72 14.43
N ILE A 74 -9.95 -1.59 14.78
CA ILE A 74 -8.74 -1.55 15.62
C ILE A 74 -9.07 -2.03 17.04
N ILE A 75 -10.19 -1.57 17.63
CA ILE A 75 -10.66 -2.01 18.95
C ILE A 75 -10.88 -3.53 18.96
N ALA A 76 -11.57 -4.07 17.94
CA ALA A 76 -11.82 -5.50 17.84
C ALA A 76 -10.52 -6.32 17.76
N GLN A 77 -9.53 -5.85 17.00
CA GLN A 77 -8.20 -6.50 16.93
C GLN A 77 -7.48 -6.46 18.28
N MET A 78 -7.48 -5.33 18.98
CA MET A 78 -6.84 -5.20 20.29
C MET A 78 -7.47 -6.16 21.32
N LEU A 79 -8.81 -6.18 21.41
CA LEU A 79 -9.53 -7.09 22.31
C LEU A 79 -9.27 -8.56 21.97
N PHE A 80 -9.21 -8.90 20.68
CA PHE A 80 -8.87 -10.25 20.24
C PHE A 80 -7.47 -10.68 20.72
N LEU A 81 -6.47 -9.82 20.55
CA LEU A 81 -5.09 -10.11 20.98
C LEU A 81 -4.97 -10.18 22.52
N GLU A 82 -5.61 -9.26 23.24
CA GLU A 82 -5.64 -9.25 24.70
C GLU A 82 -6.29 -10.52 25.26
N SER A 83 -7.40 -10.98 24.66
CA SER A 83 -8.09 -12.21 25.07
C SER A 83 -7.24 -13.48 24.89
N ASN A 84 -6.30 -13.47 23.94
CA ASN A 84 -5.44 -14.62 23.63
C ASN A 84 -4.22 -14.71 24.56
N ASP A 85 -3.61 -13.56 24.86
CA ASP A 85 -2.44 -13.45 25.73
C ASP A 85 -2.38 -11.99 26.26
N PRO A 86 -2.87 -11.72 27.48
CA PRO A 86 -2.99 -10.36 27.99
C PRO A 86 -1.64 -9.74 28.42
N GLU A 87 -0.65 -10.57 28.73
CA GLU A 87 0.67 -10.11 29.20
C GLU A 87 1.61 -9.76 28.04
N ARG A 88 1.37 -10.33 26.86
CA ARG A 88 2.24 -10.12 25.71
C ARG A 88 1.95 -8.78 25.02
N PRO A 89 2.98 -7.97 24.69
CA PRO A 89 2.78 -6.66 24.07
C PRO A 89 2.07 -6.75 22.72
N ILE A 90 1.38 -5.66 22.37
CA ILE A 90 0.79 -5.43 21.05
C ILE A 90 1.63 -4.35 20.36
N HIS A 91 2.07 -4.62 19.13
CA HIS A 91 2.81 -3.64 18.33
C HIS A 91 1.84 -2.90 17.42
N PHE A 92 1.66 -1.61 17.67
CA PHE A 92 0.76 -0.77 16.90
C PHE A 92 1.53 0.20 16.00
N TYR A 93 1.45 -0.01 14.68
CA TYR A 93 2.11 0.83 13.68
C TYR A 93 1.10 1.81 13.08
N ILE A 94 1.45 3.10 13.09
CA ILE A 94 0.57 4.19 12.69
C ILE A 94 1.15 4.92 11.50
N ASN A 95 0.39 4.97 10.42
CA ASN A 95 0.60 5.82 9.25
C ASN A 95 -0.77 6.33 8.80
N SER A 96 -1.28 7.35 9.49
CA SER A 96 -2.62 7.88 9.27
C SER A 96 -2.58 9.40 9.22
N PRO A 97 -3.39 10.02 8.34
CA PRO A 97 -3.56 11.47 8.33
C PRO A 97 -4.36 12.00 9.53
N GLY A 98 -4.84 11.13 10.42
CA GLY A 98 -5.82 11.49 11.46
C GLY A 98 -7.24 11.17 10.98
N GLY A 99 -8.20 12.03 11.31
CA GLY A 99 -9.60 11.96 10.90
C GLY A 99 -10.26 13.33 11.00
#